data_AF-A0A2T0MBK7-F1
#
_entry.id   AF-A0A2T0MBK7-F1
#
_cell.length_a   1.000
_cell.length_b   1.000
_cell.length_c   1.000
_cell.angle_alpha   90.00
_cell.angle_beta   90.00
_cell.angle_gamma   90.00
#
_symmetry.space_group_name_H-M   'P 1'
#
loop_
_entity.id
_entity.type
_entity.pdbx_description
1 polymer ?
#
loop_
_entity_poly.entity_id
_entity_poly.type
_entity_poly.pdbx_seq_one_letter_code
_entity_poly.pdbx_strand_id
1 'polypeptide(L)'
;MERVLTTLKHIGLLVFFFFLTCVQAQVSTEENIIYWHIKAVFPEAQLLDIKAIDKDGTYYDVKAIQDSHDISLLSVKALVNGQTLPIKMIISENDTYYPVKAIDYEGRILDVKAIGKNGEVFNVKGVSRMGNLIEVRAIDKEQKQHDVISISPNHGVNHVKGLKMFSEDVEAVIHGVKIFAHVKSLEQY
;
A
#
# COMPACT_ATOMS: atom_id res chain seq x y z
N MET A 1 65.82 -25.01 -64.77
CA MET A 1 65.63 -26.47 -64.72
C MET A 1 64.98 -26.77 -63.38
N GLU A 2 63.65 -26.74 -63.29
CA GLU A 2 62.71 -27.80 -63.69
C GLU A 2 62.37 -28.71 -62.49
N ARG A 3 61.09 -29.12 -62.43
CA ARG A 3 60.37 -30.03 -61.52
C ARG A 3 59.56 -29.33 -60.42
N VAL A 4 58.27 -29.05 -60.60
CA VAL A 4 57.08 -29.92 -60.83
C VAL A 4 56.71 -30.73 -59.59
N LEU A 5 55.50 -30.41 -59.05
CA LEU A 5 54.43 -31.23 -58.44
C LEU A 5 54.86 -32.59 -57.80
N THR A 6 54.38 -33.04 -56.63
CA THR A 6 53.02 -33.00 -56.05
C THR A 6 52.97 -33.83 -54.74
N THR A 7 51.81 -33.74 -54.06
CA THR A 7 51.16 -34.72 -53.12
C THR A 7 51.30 -34.40 -51.62
N LEU A 8 50.27 -34.46 -50.76
CA LEU A 8 48.83 -34.74 -50.88
C LEU A 8 48.15 -34.24 -49.57
N LYS A 9 46.94 -33.67 -49.70
CA LYS A 9 45.77 -33.70 -48.79
C LYS A 9 46.00 -33.90 -47.28
N HIS A 10 45.46 -32.98 -46.45
CA HIS A 10 44.19 -33.18 -45.75
C HIS A 10 43.85 -32.10 -44.71
N ILE A 11 42.53 -31.93 -44.52
CA ILE A 11 41.82 -31.41 -43.34
C ILE A 11 41.73 -29.88 -43.23
N GLY A 12 40.55 -29.41 -43.62
CA GLY A 12 40.08 -28.07 -43.33
C GLY A 12 39.83 -27.88 -41.83
N LEU A 13 40.02 -26.65 -41.38
CA LEU A 13 39.52 -26.17 -40.11
C LEU A 13 38.76 -24.86 -40.38
N LEU A 14 37.48 -25.02 -40.72
CA LEU A 14 36.53 -23.93 -40.79
C LEU A 14 36.15 -23.58 -39.35
N VAL A 15 36.83 -22.60 -38.76
CA VAL A 15 36.48 -22.09 -37.42
C VAL A 15 35.22 -21.23 -37.56
N PHE A 16 34.07 -21.90 -37.46
CA PHE A 16 32.77 -21.25 -37.39
C PHE A 16 32.60 -20.75 -35.95
N PHE A 17 32.90 -19.47 -35.72
CA PHE A 17 32.69 -18.83 -34.43
C PHE A 17 31.18 -18.62 -34.23
N PHE A 18 30.52 -19.63 -33.68
CA PHE A 18 29.12 -19.57 -33.26
C PHE A 18 29.06 -18.62 -32.06
N PHE A 19 28.83 -17.33 -32.30
CA PHE A 19 28.43 -16.39 -31.26
C PHE A 19 27.04 -16.81 -30.78
N LEU A 20 27.01 -17.72 -29.81
CA LEU A 20 25.83 -18.08 -29.05
C LEU A 20 25.46 -16.84 -28.23
N THR A 21 24.62 -15.97 -28.77
CA THR A 21 23.97 -14.93 -27.98
C THR A 21 23.04 -15.64 -27.00
N CYS A 22 23.55 -15.85 -25.79
CA CYS A 22 22.74 -16.22 -24.64
C CYS A 22 21.78 -15.06 -24.39
N VAL A 23 20.60 -15.11 -25.00
CA VAL A 23 19.46 -14.30 -24.57
C VAL A 23 19.11 -14.82 -23.18
N GLN A 24 19.56 -14.10 -22.16
CA GLN A 24 19.11 -14.36 -20.79
C GLN A 24 17.61 -14.03 -20.76
N ALA A 25 16.77 -15.06 -20.75
CA ALA A 25 15.37 -14.89 -20.42
C ALA A 25 15.30 -14.38 -18.98
N GLN A 26 15.02 -13.08 -18.80
CA GLN A 26 14.61 -12.55 -17.51
C GLN A 26 13.25 -13.16 -17.19
N VAL A 27 13.23 -14.15 -16.29
CA VAL A 27 11.99 -14.58 -15.64
C VAL A 27 11.56 -13.42 -14.76
N SER A 28 10.62 -12.61 -15.24
CA SER A 28 9.88 -11.69 -14.39
C SER A 28 8.92 -12.52 -13.54
N THR A 29 9.25 -12.72 -12.27
CA THR A 29 8.25 -13.15 -11.30
C THR A 29 7.25 -12.01 -11.17
N GLU A 30 6.07 -12.14 -11.77
CA GLU A 30 4.96 -11.25 -11.42
C GLU A 30 4.72 -11.42 -9.92
N GLU A 31 5.10 -10.42 -9.12
CA GLU A 31 4.79 -10.41 -7.70
C GLU A 31 3.28 -10.39 -7.55
N ASN A 32 2.71 -11.50 -7.05
CA ASN A 32 1.28 -11.64 -6.86
C ASN A 32 0.88 -10.80 -5.64
N ILE A 33 0.48 -9.55 -5.88
CA ILE A 33 0.01 -8.64 -4.84
C ILE A 33 -1.36 -9.10 -4.34
N ILE A 34 -1.46 -9.34 -3.03
CA ILE A 34 -2.72 -9.67 -2.36
C ILE A 34 -3.28 -8.40 -1.69
N TYR A 35 -4.52 -8.06 -2.01
CA TYR A 35 -5.20 -6.91 -1.41
C TYR A 35 -6.14 -7.34 -0.28
N TRP A 36 -5.92 -6.74 0.89
CA TRP A 36 -6.76 -6.92 2.07
C TRP A 36 -7.79 -5.79 2.13
N HIS A 37 -9.05 -6.13 2.39
CA HIS A 37 -10.12 -5.15 2.55
C HIS A 37 -9.95 -4.39 3.86
N ILE A 38 -10.02 -3.06 3.82
CA ILE A 38 -10.10 -2.25 5.05
C ILE A 38 -11.57 -2.00 5.39
N LYS A 39 -11.96 -2.34 6.62
CA LYS A 39 -13.34 -2.25 7.10
C LYS A 39 -13.41 -1.56 8.47
N ALA A 40 -14.46 -0.78 8.70
CA ALA A 40 -14.84 -0.37 10.05
C ALA A 40 -15.86 -1.37 10.61
N VAL A 41 -15.70 -1.74 11.88
CA VAL A 41 -16.53 -2.71 12.59
C VAL A 41 -17.55 -1.97 13.45
N PHE A 42 -18.78 -1.88 12.96
CA PHE A 42 -19.91 -1.25 13.65
C PHE A 42 -20.69 -2.30 14.46
N PRO A 43 -21.65 -1.87 15.33
CA PRO A 43 -22.51 -2.78 16.09
C PRO A 43 -23.19 -3.84 15.21
N GLU A 44 -23.61 -4.94 15.83
CA GLU A 44 -24.26 -6.06 15.14
C GLU A 44 -23.40 -6.67 14.01
N ALA A 45 -22.08 -6.60 14.18
CA ALA A 45 -21.08 -7.08 13.22
C ALA A 45 -21.19 -6.46 11.82
N GLN A 46 -21.71 -5.24 11.73
CA GLN A 46 -21.77 -4.51 10.47
C GLN A 46 -20.37 -4.08 10.03
N LEU A 47 -19.92 -4.57 8.87
CA LEU A 47 -18.65 -4.16 8.27
C LEU A 47 -18.88 -3.07 7.22
N LEU A 48 -18.39 -1.86 7.51
CA LEU A 48 -18.45 -0.73 6.59
C LEU A 48 -17.20 -0.64 5.74
N ASP A 49 -17.35 -0.29 4.46
CA ASP A 49 -16.23 -0.03 3.58
C ASP A 49 -15.49 1.23 4.00
N ILE A 50 -14.16 1.17 3.97
CA ILE A 50 -13.32 2.37 4.07
C ILE A 50 -12.92 2.78 2.66
N LYS A 51 -13.23 4.02 2.29
CA LYS A 51 -12.95 4.59 0.97
C LYS A 51 -12.16 5.88 1.09
N ALA A 52 -11.33 6.15 0.10
CA ALA A 52 -10.78 7.49 -0.14
C ALA A 52 -11.74 8.24 -1.07
N ILE A 53 -11.95 9.53 -0.81
CA ILE A 53 -12.92 10.38 -1.50
C ILE A 53 -12.18 11.63 -1.98
N ASP A 54 -12.25 11.91 -3.28
CA ASP A 54 -11.71 13.16 -3.81
C ASP A 54 -12.70 14.33 -3.66
N LYS A 55 -12.26 15.52 -4.10
CA LYS A 55 -13.07 16.74 -4.08
C LYS A 55 -14.33 16.68 -4.96
N ASP A 56 -14.34 15.79 -5.96
CA ASP A 56 -15.44 15.65 -6.92
C ASP A 56 -16.46 14.60 -6.43
N GLY A 57 -16.16 13.93 -5.29
CA GLY A 57 -17.01 12.92 -4.66
C GLY A 57 -16.74 11.49 -5.16
N THR A 58 -15.69 11.28 -5.94
CA THR A 58 -15.33 9.95 -6.45
C THR A 58 -14.79 9.08 -5.34
N TYR A 59 -15.29 7.85 -5.25
CA TYR A 59 -14.80 6.86 -4.29
C TYR A 59 -13.70 5.98 -4.86
N TYR A 60 -12.65 5.81 -4.07
CA TYR A 60 -11.51 4.97 -4.36
C TYR A 60 -11.33 3.92 -3.27
N ASP A 61 -10.91 2.74 -3.70
CA ASP A 61 -10.68 1.61 -2.81
C ASP A 61 -9.48 1.88 -1.89
N VAL A 62 -9.63 1.55 -0.61
CA VAL A 62 -8.54 1.53 0.36
C VAL A 62 -8.24 0.08 0.73
N LYS A 63 -6.98 -0.32 0.57
CA LYS A 63 -6.50 -1.69 0.80
C LYS A 63 -5.25 -1.70 1.65
N ALA A 64 -5.07 -2.77 2.42
CA ALA A 64 -3.74 -3.17 2.85
C ALA A 64 -3.12 -4.03 1.73
N ILE A 65 -1.84 -3.76 1.43
CA ILE A 65 -1.09 -4.41 0.35
C ILE A 65 -0.14 -5.43 0.97
N GLN A 66 -0.30 -6.68 0.57
CA GLN A 66 0.62 -7.77 0.86
C GLN A 66 1.40 -8.11 -0.41
N ASP A 67 2.69 -7.80 -0.39
CA ASP A 67 3.66 -8.06 -1.45
C ASP A 67 4.65 -9.18 -1.07
N SER A 68 4.52 -9.74 0.13
CA SER A 68 5.36 -10.82 0.64
C SER A 68 4.57 -11.81 1.50
N HIS A 69 5.26 -12.83 2.01
CA HIS A 69 4.68 -13.78 2.96
C HIS A 69 4.54 -13.20 4.38
N ASP A 70 5.25 -12.12 4.70
CA ASP A 70 5.17 -11.46 6.00
C ASP A 70 3.92 -10.57 6.04
N ILE A 71 3.00 -10.91 6.93
CA ILE A 71 1.73 -10.19 7.14
C ILE A 71 1.71 -9.39 8.44
N SER A 72 2.82 -9.35 9.17
CA SER A 72 2.91 -8.66 10.46
C SER A 72 2.72 -7.16 10.34
N LEU A 73 3.13 -6.58 9.21
CA LEU A 73 3.07 -5.15 8.91
C LEU A 73 2.78 -4.90 7.43
N LEU A 74 1.53 -4.56 7.12
CA LEU A 74 1.11 -4.25 5.75
C LEU A 74 0.94 -2.74 5.53
N SER A 75 1.28 -2.28 4.33
CA SER A 75 1.05 -0.89 3.94
C SER A 75 -0.41 -0.66 3.57
N VAL A 76 -1.03 0.37 4.15
CA VAL A 76 -2.39 0.78 3.79
C VAL A 76 -2.32 1.90 2.74
N LYS A 77 -3.02 1.71 1.62
CA LYS A 77 -2.98 2.59 0.45
C LYS A 77 -4.38 2.81 -0.13
N ALA A 78 -4.60 3.97 -0.74
CA ALA A 78 -5.74 4.19 -1.63
C ALA A 78 -5.34 3.84 -3.08
N LEU A 79 -6.25 3.23 -3.83
CA LEU A 79 -6.05 2.84 -5.23
C LEU A 79 -6.76 3.85 -6.14
N VAL A 80 -6.00 4.78 -6.72
CA VAL A 80 -6.53 5.93 -7.46
C VAL A 80 -5.98 5.90 -8.88
N ASN A 81 -6.86 5.69 -9.87
CA ASN A 81 -6.52 5.74 -11.31
C ASN A 81 -5.27 4.91 -11.68
N GLY A 82 -5.17 3.68 -11.16
CA GLY A 82 -4.03 2.78 -11.40
C GLY A 82 -2.78 3.08 -10.57
N GLN A 83 -2.82 4.09 -9.70
CA GLN A 83 -1.73 4.44 -8.79
C GLN A 83 -2.10 4.11 -7.34
N THR A 84 -1.09 3.98 -6.48
CA THR A 84 -1.29 3.79 -5.04
C THR A 84 -0.88 5.05 -4.28
N LEU A 85 -1.81 5.60 -3.49
CA LEU A 85 -1.55 6.77 -2.66
C LEU A 85 -1.32 6.35 -1.20
N PRO A 86 -0.30 6.91 -0.52
CA PRO A 86 -0.11 6.69 0.91
C PRO A 86 -1.31 7.18 1.73
N ILE A 87 -1.74 6.38 2.70
CA ILE A 87 -2.66 6.82 3.74
C ILE A 87 -1.88 7.19 5.00
N LYS A 88 -2.15 8.38 5.53
CA LYS A 88 -1.43 8.97 6.66
C LYS A 88 -2.40 9.62 7.64
N MET A 89 -1.97 9.75 8.88
CA MET A 89 -2.58 10.67 9.83
C MET A 89 -1.92 12.03 9.62
N ILE A 90 -2.72 13.07 9.41
CA ILE A 90 -2.20 14.43 9.22
C ILE A 90 -2.42 15.29 10.46
N ILE A 91 -1.58 16.31 10.62
CA ILE A 91 -1.79 17.33 11.64
C ILE A 91 -2.83 18.33 11.10
N SER A 92 -3.86 18.58 11.90
CA SER A 92 -4.91 19.57 11.62
C SER A 92 -5.05 20.45 12.85
N GLU A 93 -4.99 21.77 12.68
CA GLU A 93 -5.08 22.73 13.79
C GLU A 93 -6.49 22.82 14.39
N ASN A 94 -7.50 22.36 13.65
CA ASN A 94 -8.92 22.54 14.01
C ASN A 94 -9.60 21.23 14.43
N ASP A 95 -8.89 20.10 14.47
CA ASP A 95 -9.46 18.80 14.82
C ASP A 95 -8.95 18.31 16.18
N THR A 96 -9.87 17.79 17.00
CA THR A 96 -9.54 17.10 18.26
C THR A 96 -8.71 15.82 18.05
N TYR A 97 -8.88 15.16 16.90
CA TYR A 97 -8.25 13.89 16.56
C TYR A 97 -7.57 13.99 15.20
N TYR A 98 -6.50 13.23 14.98
CA TYR A 98 -5.72 13.29 13.75
C TYR A 98 -6.50 12.74 12.55
N PRO A 99 -6.84 13.54 11.54
CA PRO A 99 -7.57 13.03 10.38
C PRO A 99 -6.75 12.00 9.61
N VAL A 100 -7.38 10.89 9.23
CA VAL A 100 -6.78 9.92 8.31
C VAL A 100 -7.10 10.34 6.88
N LYS A 101 -6.08 10.47 6.04
CA LYS A 101 -6.20 10.96 4.66
C LYS A 101 -5.29 10.21 3.71
N ALA A 102 -5.68 10.14 2.44
CA ALA A 102 -4.76 9.79 1.36
C ALA A 102 -4.11 11.06 0.82
N ILE A 103 -2.85 10.98 0.41
CA ILE A 103 -2.07 12.12 -0.07
C ILE A 103 -1.48 11.75 -1.42
N ASP A 104 -1.71 12.57 -2.43
CA ASP A 104 -1.15 12.34 -3.76
C ASP A 104 0.26 12.93 -3.94
N TYR A 105 0.79 12.80 -5.15
CA TYR A 105 2.14 13.27 -5.50
C TYR A 105 2.26 14.80 -5.62
N GLU A 106 1.14 15.53 -5.64
CA GLU A 106 1.09 17.00 -5.63
C GLU A 106 0.76 17.56 -4.24
N GLY A 107 0.55 16.69 -3.24
CA GLY A 107 0.14 17.08 -1.89
C GLY A 107 -1.37 17.34 -1.75
N ARG A 108 -2.17 17.01 -2.78
CA ARG A 108 -3.63 17.05 -2.67
C ARG A 108 -4.10 15.93 -1.74
N ILE A 109 -5.10 16.25 -0.94
CA ILE A 109 -5.59 15.42 0.15
C ILE A 109 -6.94 14.83 -0.25
N LEU A 110 -7.07 13.51 -0.12
CA LEU A 110 -8.33 12.80 -0.26
C LEU A 110 -8.82 12.38 1.12
N ASP A 111 -10.12 12.54 1.34
CA ASP A 111 -10.79 12.19 2.57
C ASP A 111 -10.90 10.67 2.72
N VAL A 112 -10.47 10.11 3.85
CA VAL A 112 -10.69 8.69 4.13
C VAL A 112 -11.86 8.56 5.10
N LYS A 113 -12.91 7.85 4.67
CA LYS A 113 -14.17 7.72 5.41
C LYS A 113 -14.66 6.28 5.45
N ALA A 114 -15.47 5.96 6.45
CA ALA A 114 -16.27 4.74 6.45
C ALA A 114 -17.64 5.01 5.82
N ILE A 115 -18.08 4.12 4.93
CA ILE A 115 -19.30 4.28 4.14
C ILE A 115 -20.33 3.24 4.59
N GLY A 116 -21.46 3.75 5.09
CA GLY A 116 -22.65 3.01 5.48
C GLY A 116 -23.38 2.42 4.28
N LYS A 117 -24.19 1.38 4.52
CA LYS A 117 -24.97 0.71 3.46
C LYS A 117 -26.01 1.64 2.81
N ASN A 118 -26.46 2.68 3.51
CA ASN A 118 -27.43 3.65 3.01
C ASN A 118 -26.77 4.97 2.61
N GLY A 119 -25.45 4.99 2.43
CA GLY A 119 -24.69 6.19 2.05
C GLY A 119 -24.30 7.08 3.24
N GLU A 120 -24.46 6.63 4.48
CA GLU A 120 -23.93 7.34 5.63
C GLU A 120 -22.39 7.45 5.53
N VAL A 121 -21.83 8.60 5.90
CA VAL A 121 -20.39 8.84 5.84
C VAL A 121 -19.88 9.14 7.24
N PHE A 122 -18.92 8.37 7.70
CA PHE A 122 -18.32 8.50 9.03
C PHE A 122 -16.85 8.87 8.92
N ASN A 123 -16.40 9.73 9.83
CA ASN A 123 -15.01 10.18 9.86
C ASN A 123 -14.09 9.04 10.30
N VAL A 124 -12.91 8.94 9.71
CA VAL A 124 -11.85 8.03 10.16
C VAL A 124 -10.70 8.86 10.70
N LYS A 125 -10.35 8.66 11.97
CA LYS A 125 -9.35 9.48 12.68
C LYS A 125 -8.44 8.62 13.57
N GLY A 126 -7.25 9.14 13.86
CA GLY A 126 -6.37 8.67 14.92
C GLY A 126 -6.74 9.30 16.26
N VAL A 127 -7.11 8.49 17.26
CA VAL A 127 -7.80 8.99 18.47
C VAL A 127 -7.06 8.80 19.79
N SER A 128 -6.25 7.75 19.94
CA SER A 128 -5.57 7.42 21.20
C SER A 128 -4.18 6.86 20.89
N ARG A 129 -3.18 7.21 21.70
CA ARG A 129 -1.77 6.80 21.51
C ARG A 129 -1.33 5.88 22.65
N MET A 130 -0.74 4.74 22.30
CA MET A 130 -0.07 3.82 23.22
C MET A 130 1.36 3.57 22.71
N GLY A 131 2.33 4.25 23.32
CA GLY A 131 3.71 4.26 22.84
C GLY A 131 3.80 4.81 21.40
N ASN A 132 4.24 3.97 20.48
CA ASN A 132 4.39 4.32 19.06
C ASN A 132 3.16 3.97 18.21
N LEU A 133 2.13 3.36 18.81
CA LEU A 133 0.90 2.98 18.12
C LEU A 133 -0.20 3.98 18.41
N ILE A 134 -1.01 4.27 17.39
CA ILE A 134 -2.17 5.14 17.47
C ILE A 134 -3.40 4.38 16.98
N GLU A 135 -4.47 4.43 17.75
CA GLU A 135 -5.74 3.83 17.40
C GLU A 135 -6.37 4.55 16.21
N VAL A 136 -6.63 3.81 15.12
CA VAL A 136 -7.47 4.28 14.01
C VAL A 136 -8.89 3.84 14.29
N ARG A 137 -9.82 4.80 14.26
CA ARG A 137 -11.24 4.59 14.53
C ARG A 137 -12.10 5.26 13.48
N ALA A 138 -13.19 4.60 13.13
CA ALA A 138 -14.33 5.28 12.54
C ALA A 138 -15.16 5.92 13.66
N ILE A 139 -15.59 7.17 13.47
CA ILE A 139 -16.32 7.95 14.46
C ILE A 139 -17.70 8.25 13.90
N ASP A 140 -18.74 7.77 14.59
CA ASP A 140 -20.12 7.99 14.17
C ASP A 140 -20.67 9.35 14.63
N LYS A 141 -21.95 9.59 14.32
CA LYS A 141 -22.63 10.86 14.65
C LYS A 141 -22.78 11.09 16.16
N GLU A 142 -22.77 10.03 16.96
CA GLU A 142 -22.85 10.06 18.42
C GLU A 142 -21.47 10.13 19.09
N GLN A 143 -20.40 10.34 18.29
CA GLN A 143 -19.00 10.32 18.72
C GLN A 143 -18.50 8.97 19.25
N LYS A 144 -19.24 7.88 18.99
CA LYS A 144 -18.79 6.54 19.33
C LYS A 144 -17.72 6.09 18.33
N GLN A 145 -16.69 5.47 18.88
CA GLN A 145 -15.51 5.02 18.15
C GLN A 145 -15.63 3.54 17.82
N HIS A 146 -15.35 3.19 16.58
CA HIS A 146 -15.47 1.85 16.02
C HIS A 146 -14.13 1.38 15.48
N ASP A 147 -13.80 0.11 15.69
CA ASP A 147 -12.54 -0.49 15.23
C ASP A 147 -12.40 -0.40 13.71
N VAL A 148 -11.17 -0.22 13.24
CA VAL A 148 -10.82 -0.35 11.82
C VAL A 148 -9.85 -1.52 11.69
N ILE A 149 -10.22 -2.49 10.87
CA ILE A 149 -9.47 -3.73 10.64
C ILE A 149 -9.19 -3.91 9.16
N SER A 150 -8.21 -4.75 8.86
CA SER A 150 -8.02 -5.28 7.51
C SER A 150 -8.31 -6.77 7.49
N ILE A 151 -9.03 -7.21 6.46
CA ILE A 151 -9.45 -8.60 6.29
C ILE A 151 -8.86 -9.12 4.97
N SER A 152 -8.07 -10.18 5.06
CA SER A 152 -7.49 -10.87 3.90
C SER A 152 -8.54 -11.66 3.11
N PRO A 153 -8.24 -12.06 1.86
CA PRO A 153 -9.09 -12.97 1.10
C PRO A 153 -9.33 -14.33 1.77
N ASN A 154 -8.39 -14.79 2.61
CA ASN A 154 -8.48 -16.04 3.38
C ASN A 154 -8.91 -15.84 4.84
N HIS A 155 -9.57 -14.72 5.15
CA HIS A 155 -10.18 -14.42 6.46
C HIS A 155 -9.21 -14.20 7.65
N GLY A 156 -7.91 -14.11 7.43
CA GLY A 156 -6.98 -13.48 8.38
C GLY A 156 -7.32 -12.01 8.63
N VAL A 157 -7.17 -11.56 9.87
CA VAL A 157 -7.58 -10.23 10.34
C VAL A 157 -6.40 -9.55 11.03
N ASN A 158 -6.14 -8.31 10.63
CA ASN A 158 -5.19 -7.41 11.27
C ASN A 158 -5.92 -6.15 11.74
N HIS A 159 -5.34 -5.42 12.70
CA HIS A 159 -5.84 -4.11 13.08
C HIS A 159 -5.16 -3.00 12.27
N VAL A 160 -5.93 -1.99 11.86
CA VAL A 160 -5.36 -0.79 11.24
C VAL A 160 -5.02 0.21 12.34
N LYS A 161 -3.77 0.64 12.37
CA LYS A 161 -3.24 1.58 13.38
C LYS A 161 -2.39 2.65 12.70
N GLY A 162 -2.21 3.76 13.41
CA GLY A 162 -1.11 4.68 13.16
C GLY A 162 0.16 4.13 13.79
N LEU A 163 1.26 4.25 13.08
CA LEU A 163 2.62 3.97 13.55
C LEU A 163 3.39 5.28 13.51
N LYS A 164 3.90 5.67 14.66
CA LYS A 164 4.70 6.87 14.86
C LYS A 164 6.09 6.47 15.31
N MET A 165 7.12 6.88 14.58
CA MET A 165 8.50 6.47 14.86
C MET A 165 9.22 7.51 15.72
N PHE A 166 8.82 8.78 15.60
CA PHE A 166 9.46 9.89 16.30
C PHE A 166 8.61 10.43 17.46
N SER A 167 9.28 11.11 18.39
CA SER A 167 8.61 11.67 19.58
C SER A 167 7.87 12.98 19.26
N GLU A 168 8.39 13.70 18.28
CA GLU A 168 7.96 14.99 17.76
C GLU A 168 6.59 14.88 17.09
N ASP A 169 5.78 15.94 17.15
CA ASP A 169 4.43 15.91 16.55
C ASP A 169 4.48 15.65 15.03
N VAL A 170 5.38 16.35 14.33
CA VAL A 170 5.58 16.19 12.88
C VAL A 170 6.50 14.99 12.65
N GLU A 171 5.94 13.89 12.17
CA GLU A 171 6.67 12.70 11.73
C GLU A 171 7.45 12.96 10.43
N ALA A 172 6.82 13.66 9.49
CA ALA A 172 7.36 13.99 8.18
C ALA A 172 6.56 15.11 7.53
N VAL A 173 7.12 15.73 6.49
CA VAL A 173 6.37 16.58 5.56
C VAL A 173 6.40 15.91 4.18
N ILE A 174 5.23 15.52 3.67
CA ILE A 174 5.10 14.85 2.36
C ILE A 174 4.35 15.81 1.45
N HIS A 175 5.02 16.29 0.39
CA HIS A 175 4.45 17.25 -0.57
C HIS A 175 3.76 18.44 0.11
N GLY A 176 4.39 19.01 1.15
CA GLY A 176 3.86 20.14 1.92
C GLY A 176 2.84 19.78 3.01
N VAL A 177 2.40 18.51 3.11
CA VAL A 177 1.46 18.06 4.13
C VAL A 177 2.21 17.55 5.38
N LYS A 178 1.92 18.14 6.55
CA LYS A 178 2.48 17.70 7.84
C LYS A 178 1.83 16.39 8.28
N ILE A 179 2.66 15.36 8.41
CA ILE A 179 2.25 14.01 8.79
C ILE A 179 2.45 13.84 10.29
N PHE A 180 1.44 13.32 10.98
CA PHE A 180 1.54 12.94 12.38
C PHE A 180 2.03 11.49 12.56
N ALA A 181 1.52 10.57 11.73
CA ALA A 181 1.86 9.15 11.78
C ALA A 181 1.56 8.43 10.45
N HIS A 182 2.17 7.27 10.26
CA HIS A 182 1.93 6.39 9.12
C HIS A 182 0.78 5.43 9.40
N VAL A 183 -0.16 5.22 8.47
CA VAL A 183 -1.23 4.22 8.68
C VAL A 183 -0.77 2.87 8.13
N LYS A 184 -0.89 1.84 8.97
CA LYS A 184 -0.43 0.47 8.73
C LYS A 184 -1.47 -0.53 9.20
N SER A 185 -1.48 -1.69 8.59
CA SER A 185 -2.22 -2.86 9.07
C SER A 185 -1.23 -3.75 9.82
N LEU A 186 -1.56 -4.11 11.05
CA LEU A 186 -0.69 -4.80 11.99
C LEU A 186 -1.36 -6.09 12.45
N GLU A 187 -0.61 -7.19 12.40
CA GLU A 187 -1.00 -8.40 13.12
C GLU A 187 -0.93 -8.12 14.64
N GLN A 188 -1.97 -8.52 15.37
CA GLN A 188 -1.98 -8.42 16.83
C GLN A 188 -2.00 -9.83 17.41
N TYR A 189 -1.05 -10.10 18.31
CA TYR A 189 -0.98 -11.33 19.11
C TYR A 189 -1.71 -11.16 20.45
#